data_AF-A4YRS1-F1
#
_entry.id   AF-A4YRS1-F1
#
_cell.length_a   1.000
_cell.length_b   1.000
_cell.length_c   1.000
_cell.angle_alpha   90.00
_cell.angle_beta   90.00
_cell.angle_gamma   90.00
#
_symmetry.space_group_name_H-M   'P 1'
#
loop_
_entity.id
_entity.type
_entity.pdbx_description
1 polymer ?
#
loop_
_entity_poly.entity_id
_entity_poly.type
_entity_poly.pdbx_seq_one_letter_code
_entity_poly.pdbx_strand_id
1 'polypeptide(L)' 'MTLLKWALLFFVISVVAGILGFTGVSAASADIARILFYIFLVIFLVLLILGLTIFRV' A
#
# COMPACT_ATOMS: atom_id res chain seq x y z
N MET A 1 8.54 -26.22 14.38
CA MET A 1 7.96 -24.86 14.53
C MET A 1 6.69 -24.83 13.70
N THR A 2 5.52 -24.88 14.32
CA THR A 2 4.25 -24.89 13.59
C THR A 2 3.89 -23.48 13.12
N LEU A 3 3.14 -23.38 12.03
CA LEU A 3 2.59 -22.10 11.53
C LEU A 3 1.90 -21.29 12.64
N LEU A 4 1.22 -21.97 13.57
CA LEU A 4 0.56 -21.33 14.70
C LEU A 4 1.54 -20.54 15.60
N LYS A 5 2.74 -21.08 15.84
CA LYS A 5 3.75 -20.42 16.67
C LYS A 5 4.32 -19.17 15.99
N TRP A 6 4.47 -19.20 14.66
CA TRP A 6 4.85 -18.03 13.86
C TRP A 6 3.74 -16.97 13.84
N ALA A 7 2.48 -17.36 13.64
CA ALA A 7 1.35 -16.43 13.67
C ALA A 7 1.23 -15.71 15.03
N LEU A 8 1.38 -16.44 16.13
CA LEU A 8 1.38 -15.85 17.48
C LEU A 8 2.56 -14.88 17.68
N LEU A 9 3.75 -15.22 17.16
CA LEU A 9 4.91 -14.33 17.22
C LEU A 9 4.65 -13.02 16.46
N PHE A 10 4.12 -13.08 15.24
CA PHE A 10 3.76 -11.89 14.47
C PHE A 10 2.66 -11.07 15.14
N PHE A 11 1.70 -11.73 15.79
CA PHE A 11 0.67 -11.03 16.57
C PHE A 11 1.29 -10.20 17.70
N VAL A 12 2.19 -10.80 18.49
CA VAL A 12 2.87 -10.09 19.59
C VAL A 12 3.74 -8.95 19.05
N ILE A 13 4.50 -9.18 17.97
CA ILE A 13 5.31 -8.13 17.33
C ILE A 13 4.44 -6.97 16.86
N SER A 14 3.30 -7.25 16.21
CA SER A 14 2.36 -6.23 15.73
C SER A 14 1.77 -5.40 16.87
N VAL A 15 1.37 -6.02 17.98
CA VAL A 15 0.85 -5.30 19.15
C VAL A 15 1.95 -4.44 19.78
N VAL A 16 3.15 -5.00 19.99
CA VAL A 16 4.29 -4.23 20.51
C VAL A 16 4.62 -3.07 19.58
N ALA A 17 4.57 -3.27 18.27
CA ALA A 17 4.76 -2.21 17.30
C ALA A 17 3.67 -1.12 17.39
N GLY A 18 2.41 -1.52 17.56
CA GLY A 18 1.31 -0.59 17.79
C GLY A 18 1.54 0.27 19.04
N ILE A 19 1.96 -0.34 20.15
CA ILE A 19 2.21 0.34 21.43
C ILE A 19 3.44 1.26 21.36
N LEU A 20 4.53 0.80 20.73
CA LEU A 20 5.75 1.59 20.54
C LEU A 20 5.53 2.80 19.62
N GLY A 21 4.35 2.94 19.01
CA GLY A 21 4.00 4.15 18.30
C GLY A 21 4.75 4.28 16.98
N PHE A 22 4.98 3.17 16.26
CA PHE A 22 5.50 3.21 14.87
C PHE A 22 4.60 3.98 13.87
N THR A 23 3.61 4.72 14.38
CA THR A 23 2.90 5.84 13.75
C THR A 23 3.81 6.80 12.98
N GLY A 24 5.05 7.05 13.42
CA GLY A 24 5.97 7.92 12.69
C GLY A 24 6.39 7.36 11.33
N VAL A 25 6.72 6.06 11.27
CA VAL A 25 7.10 5.40 10.02
C VAL A 25 5.88 5.17 9.13
N SER A 26 4.70 4.94 9.73
CA SER A 26 3.46 4.81 8.97
C SER A 26 3.07 6.11 8.27
N ALA A 27 3.34 7.27 8.89
CA ALA A 27 3.11 8.58 8.27
C ALA A 27 3.96 8.76 6.99
N ALA A 28 5.28 8.54 7.09
CA ALA A 28 6.17 8.60 5.92
C ALA A 28 5.77 7.61 4.81
N SER A 29 5.33 6.41 5.21
CA SER A 29 4.85 5.39 4.27
C SER A 29 3.55 5.83 3.57
N ALA A 30 2.65 6.49 4.29
CA ALA A 30 1.40 7.03 3.75
C ALA A 30 1.66 8.16 2.73
N ASP A 31 2.64 9.03 2.99
CA ASP A 31 3.06 10.06 2.04
C ASP A 31 3.52 9.46 0.70
N ILE A 32 4.41 8.47 0.75
CA ILE A 32 4.92 7.79 -0.45
C ILE A 32 3.80 7.06 -1.18
N ALA A 33 2.93 6.36 -0.45
CA ALA A 33 1.79 5.65 -1.03
C ALA A 33 0.84 6.59 -1.78
N ARG A 34 0.60 7.80 -1.26
CA ARG A 34 -0.22 8.82 -1.94
C ARG A 34 0.38 9.26 -3.27
N ILE A 35 1.68 9.53 -3.30
CA ILE A 35 2.37 9.94 -4.54
C ILE A 35 2.27 8.83 -5.59
N LEU A 36 2.56 7.59 -5.20
CA LEU A 36 2.51 6.45 -6.11
C LEU A 36 1.10 6.21 -6.65
N PHE A 37 0.07 6.38 -5.80
CA PHE A 37 -1.33 6.30 -6.19
C PHE A 37 -1.70 7.37 -7.23
N TYR A 38 -1.28 8.62 -7.05
CA TYR A 38 -1.55 9.68 -8.04
C TYR A 38 -0.86 9.40 -9.38
N ILE A 39 0.39 8.95 -9.37
CA ILE A 39 1.10 8.58 -10.60
C ILE A 39 0.36 7.46 -11.31
N PHE A 40 0.00 6.39 -10.58
CA PHE A 40 -0.78 5.29 -11.11
C PHE A 40 -2.12 5.77 -11.69
N LEU A 41 -2.84 6.63 -10.97
CA LEU A 41 -4.12 7.18 -11.42
C LEU A 41 -3.97 7.99 -12.71
N VAL A 42 -2.94 8.83 -12.82
CA VAL A 42 -2.66 9.59 -14.04
C VAL A 42 -2.38 8.66 -15.21
N ILE A 43 -1.52 7.65 -15.03
CA ILE A 43 -1.22 6.67 -16.09
C ILE A 43 -2.48 5.90 -16.47
N PHE A 44 -3.27 5.45 -15.48
CA PHE A 44 -4.52 4.75 -15.70
C PHE A 44 -5.51 5.61 -16.50
N LEU A 45 -5.68 6.88 -16.14
CA LEU A 45 -6.57 7.80 -16.87
C LEU A 45 -6.08 8.04 -18.30
N VAL A 46 -4.77 8.21 -18.50
CA VAL A 46 -4.18 8.33 -19.85
C VAL A 46 -4.47 7.07 -20.67
N LEU A 47 -4.17 5.88 -20.13
CA LEU A 47 -4.45 4.61 -20.80
C LEU A 47 -5.95 4.40 -21.08
N LEU A 48 -6.81 4.79 -20.15
CA LEU A 48 -8.26 4.71 -20.29
C LEU A 48 -8.75 5.63 -21.42
N ILE A 49 -8.30 6.89 -21.46
CA ILE A 49 -8.69 7.84 -22.51
C ILE A 49 -8.17 7.38 -23.87
N LEU A 50 -6.90 6.95 -23.95
CA LEU A 50 -6.32 6.39 -25.17
C LEU A 50 -7.10 5.16 -25.63
N GLY A 51 -7.48 4.28 -24.69
CA GLY A 51 -8.23 3.07 -25.01
C GLY A 51 -9.66 3.32 -25.48
N LEU A 52 -10.34 4.29 -24.88
CA LEU A 52 -11.71 4.65 -25.27
C LEU A 52 -11.76 5.49 -26.55
N THR A 53 -10.74 6.28 -26.83
CA THR A 53 -10.74 7.24 -27.95
C THR A 53 -10.01 6.70 -29.19
N ILE A 54 -8.82 6.12 -29.03
CA ILE A 54 -7.96 5.71 -30.16
C ILE A 54 -8.26 4.29 -30.61
N PHE A 55 -8.35 3.32 -29.69
CA PHE A 55 -8.65 1.93 -30.05
C PHE A 55 -10.12 1.69 -30.44
N ARG A 56 -10.97 2.72 -30.35
CA ARG A 56 -12.37 2.65 -30.79
C ARG A 56 -12.52 2.84 -32.32
N VAL A 57 -11.47 3.30 -33.02
CA VAL A 57 -11.44 3.41 -34.50
C VAL A 57 -11.04 2.07 -35.10
#